data_AF-A0A944JE08-F1
#
_entry.id   AF-A0A944JE08-F1
#
_cell.length_a   1.000
_cell.length_b   1.000
_cell.length_c   1.000
_cell.angle_alpha   90.00
_cell.angle_beta   90.00
_cell.angle_gamma   90.00
#
_symmetry.space_group_name_H-M   'P 1'
#
loop_
_entity.id
_entity.type
_entity.pdbx_description
1 polymer ?
#
loop_
_entity_poly.entity_id
_entity_poly.type
_entity_poly.pdbx_seq_one_letter_code
_entity_poly.pdbx_strand_id
1 'polypeptide(L)'
;MNMNKGLFRPLHAAGLLAVSALALTLSTALPTQATGPGARHLSGDTGHKGAGAEAVSVSRVFCPRDTDVRSGGYSTTHWDRAPGGALRYTVLASHPLVGPDGREGWYASASHAEITAHVLCAPSPDIA
;
A
#
# COMPACT_ATOMS: atom_id res chain seq x y z
N MET A 1 66.12 44.91 17.53
CA MET A 1 66.79 45.09 16.23
C MET A 1 66.51 43.88 15.35
N ASN A 2 66.21 44.16 14.08
CA ASN A 2 66.24 43.32 12.89
C ASN A 2 65.06 42.41 12.51
N MET A 3 64.53 42.79 11.34
CA MET A 3 63.52 42.22 10.46
C MET A 3 63.98 40.96 9.71
N ASN A 4 62.95 40.18 9.34
CA ASN A 4 62.74 39.41 8.11
C ASN A 4 63.76 38.35 7.68
N LYS A 5 63.23 37.14 7.38
CA LYS A 5 62.86 36.71 6.00
C LYS A 5 62.47 35.23 6.03
N GLY A 6 61.43 34.86 5.27
CA GLY A 6 61.19 33.46 4.90
C GLY A 6 59.74 33.10 4.65
N LEU A 7 59.19 33.54 3.51
CA LEU A 7 58.08 32.83 2.85
C LEU A 7 58.55 31.40 2.53
N PHE A 8 57.69 30.39 2.73
CA PHE A 8 57.20 29.47 1.69
C PHE A 8 56.28 28.41 2.35
N ARG A 9 55.02 28.40 1.92
CA ARG A 9 54.02 27.36 2.24
C ARG A 9 54.26 26.12 1.37
N PRO A 10 53.75 24.94 1.76
CA PRO A 10 52.48 24.55 1.17
C PRO A 10 51.50 23.92 2.17
N LEU A 11 50.23 24.29 2.00
CA LEU A 11 49.07 23.65 2.60
C LEU A 11 48.96 22.20 2.11
N HIS A 12 48.92 21.25 3.05
CA HIS A 12 48.24 19.97 2.87
C HIS A 12 47.35 19.82 4.11
N ALA A 13 46.07 20.12 3.96
CA ALA A 13 45.04 19.10 3.75
C ALA A 13 44.91 18.20 4.99
N ALA A 14 44.12 18.66 5.97
CA ALA A 14 43.65 17.81 7.05
C ALA A 14 42.25 18.25 7.47
N GLY A 15 41.25 17.50 6.98
CA GLY A 15 40.14 17.04 7.80
C GLY A 15 39.08 18.07 8.20
N LEU A 16 38.33 18.61 7.24
CA LEU A 16 36.95 18.99 7.49
C LEU A 16 36.07 17.75 7.26
N LEU A 17 35.92 16.92 8.31
CA LEU A 17 34.81 15.96 8.39
C LEU A 17 33.54 16.77 8.67
N ALA A 18 32.97 17.35 7.62
CA ALA A 18 31.58 17.81 7.65
C ALA A 18 30.71 16.55 7.68
N VAL A 19 30.29 16.15 8.88
CA VAL A 19 29.25 15.13 9.06
C VAL A 19 27.96 15.74 8.53
N SER A 20 27.69 15.52 7.25
CA SER A 20 26.42 15.83 6.63
C SER A 20 25.36 14.92 7.23
N ALA A 21 24.74 15.37 8.32
CA ALA A 21 23.49 14.81 8.81
C ALA A 21 22.40 15.16 7.79
N LEU A 22 22.36 14.43 6.68
CA LEU A 22 21.15 14.30 5.87
C LEU A 22 20.14 13.59 6.76
N ALA A 23 19.35 14.37 7.50
CA ALA A 23 18.15 13.90 8.12
C ALA A 23 17.24 13.40 6.99
N LEU A 24 17.29 12.10 6.71
CA LEU A 24 16.20 11.40 6.04
C LEU A 24 15.01 11.42 7.02
N THR A 25 14.36 12.57 7.14
CA THR A 25 12.94 12.58 7.47
C THR A 25 12.24 11.96 6.26
N LEU A 26 12.28 10.64 6.17
CA LEU A 26 11.24 9.90 5.48
C LEU A 26 9.97 10.25 6.23
N SER A 27 9.32 11.33 5.80
CA SER A 27 7.95 11.63 6.16
C SER A 27 7.14 10.44 5.70
N THR A 28 6.96 9.46 6.58
CA THR A 28 5.79 8.59 6.55
C THR A 28 4.60 9.47 6.90
N ALA A 29 4.32 10.47 6.07
CA ALA A 29 3.00 11.03 5.99
C ALA A 29 2.16 9.86 5.46
N LEU A 30 1.64 9.03 6.38
CA LEU A 30 0.49 8.22 6.06
C LEU A 30 -0.50 9.20 5.42
N PRO A 31 -1.06 8.91 4.23
CA PRO A 31 -2.00 9.81 3.61
C PRO A 31 -3.17 10.02 4.59
N THR A 32 -3.16 11.16 5.28
CA THR A 32 -4.18 11.57 6.26
C THR A 32 -5.54 11.77 5.58
N GLN A 33 -5.59 11.62 4.26
CA GLN A 33 -6.73 11.83 3.38
C GLN A 33 -7.62 10.58 3.26
N ALA A 34 -7.20 9.43 3.81
CA ALA A 34 -7.99 8.21 3.75
C ALA A 34 -9.32 8.32 4.51
N THR A 35 -9.39 9.14 5.57
CA THR A 35 -10.53 9.18 6.51
C THR A 35 -11.17 10.58 6.61
N GLY A 36 -11.25 11.31 5.50
CA GLY A 36 -11.96 12.60 5.46
C GLY A 36 -13.46 12.45 5.76
N PRO A 37 -14.16 13.55 6.11
CA PRO A 37 -15.61 13.53 6.28
C PRO A 37 -16.32 12.89 5.09
N GLY A 38 -17.23 11.96 5.37
CA GLY A 38 -17.97 11.23 4.33
C GLY A 38 -17.25 9.99 3.79
N ALA A 39 -16.02 9.69 4.21
CA ALA A 39 -15.39 8.42 3.85
C ALA A 39 -16.17 7.22 4.44
N ARG A 40 -16.24 6.12 3.67
CA ARG A 40 -16.95 4.89 4.01
C ARG A 40 -16.14 3.68 3.61
N HIS A 41 -15.95 2.76 4.56
CA HIS A 41 -15.42 1.44 4.29
C HIS A 41 -16.53 0.50 3.86
N LEU A 42 -16.32 -0.22 2.75
CA LEU A 42 -17.24 -1.21 2.21
C LEU A 42 -16.53 -2.54 2.03
N SER A 43 -17.27 -3.63 2.25
CA SER A 43 -16.80 -4.99 2.03
C SER A 43 -17.65 -5.65 0.96
N GLY A 44 -17.03 -6.40 0.08
CA GLY A 44 -17.73 -7.22 -0.90
C GLY A 44 -18.25 -8.52 -0.28
N ASP A 45 -18.95 -9.30 -1.08
CA ASP A 45 -19.30 -10.66 -0.69
C ASP A 45 -18.02 -11.50 -0.55
N THR A 46 -18.00 -12.42 0.41
CA THR A 46 -16.90 -13.36 0.58
C THR A 46 -16.89 -14.34 -0.60
N GLY A 47 -15.78 -14.37 -1.32
CA GLY A 47 -15.51 -15.37 -2.34
C GLY A 47 -15.31 -16.73 -1.72
N HIS A 48 -16.08 -17.72 -2.15
CA HIS A 48 -15.89 -19.11 -1.76
C HIS A 48 -14.86 -19.82 -2.64
N LYS A 49 -14.18 -20.80 -2.05
CA LYS A 49 -13.22 -21.65 -2.76
C LYS A 49 -13.92 -22.46 -3.84
N GLY A 50 -13.40 -22.41 -5.07
CA GLY A 50 -13.85 -23.28 -6.15
C GLY A 50 -13.53 -24.76 -5.91
N ALA A 51 -14.18 -25.66 -6.64
CA ALA A 51 -13.97 -27.10 -6.52
C ALA A 51 -12.71 -27.63 -7.24
N GLY A 52 -12.00 -26.78 -7.98
CA GLY A 52 -10.78 -27.15 -8.70
C GLY A 52 -9.57 -27.34 -7.78
N ALA A 53 -8.48 -27.91 -8.32
CA ALA A 53 -7.26 -28.18 -7.55
C ALA A 53 -6.68 -26.94 -6.86
N GLU A 54 -6.76 -25.77 -7.52
CA GLU A 54 -6.27 -24.49 -6.99
C GLU A 54 -7.28 -23.83 -6.01
N ALA A 55 -8.51 -24.32 -5.95
CA ALA A 55 -9.54 -23.86 -5.03
C ALA A 55 -9.68 -22.32 -4.99
N VAL A 56 -9.66 -21.68 -6.16
CA VAL A 56 -9.64 -20.22 -6.28
C VAL A 56 -10.94 -19.60 -5.79
N SER A 57 -10.83 -18.53 -5.02
CA SER A 57 -11.91 -17.65 -4.60
C SER A 57 -11.69 -16.23 -5.12
N VAL A 58 -12.79 -15.49 -5.33
CA VAL A 58 -12.77 -14.12 -5.86
C VAL A 58 -13.79 -13.28 -5.11
N SER A 59 -13.43 -12.05 -4.78
CA SER A 59 -14.33 -11.05 -4.23
C SER A 59 -14.13 -9.70 -4.92
N ARG A 60 -15.23 -8.94 -5.03
CA ARG A 60 -15.27 -7.61 -5.63
C ARG A 60 -16.17 -6.72 -4.78
N VAL A 61 -15.81 -5.46 -4.69
CA VAL A 61 -16.64 -4.42 -4.06
C VAL A 61 -16.49 -3.13 -4.84
N PHE A 62 -17.57 -2.39 -5.00
CA PHE A 62 -17.60 -1.14 -5.74
C PHE A 62 -18.01 0.00 -4.82
N CYS A 63 -17.42 1.16 -5.05
CA CYS A 63 -17.89 2.37 -4.42
C CYS A 63 -19.29 2.76 -4.93
N PRO A 64 -20.14 3.40 -4.11
CA PRO A 64 -21.36 4.04 -4.56
C PRO A 64 -21.06 5.08 -5.63
N ARG A 65 -22.10 5.49 -6.37
CA ARG A 65 -21.97 6.67 -7.24
C ARG A 65 -21.56 7.90 -6.41
N ASP A 66 -20.94 8.87 -7.07
CA ASP A 66 -20.50 10.14 -6.50
C ASP A 66 -19.40 10.00 -5.42
N THR A 67 -18.72 8.84 -5.38
CA THR A 67 -17.57 8.57 -4.51
C THR A 67 -16.43 7.93 -5.28
N ASP A 68 -15.20 8.26 -4.90
CA ASP A 68 -13.97 7.75 -5.50
C ASP A 68 -13.28 6.75 -4.58
N VAL A 69 -12.53 5.81 -5.17
CA VAL A 69 -11.71 4.86 -4.40
C VAL A 69 -10.48 5.60 -3.84
N ARG A 70 -10.33 5.58 -2.51
CA ARG A 70 -9.14 6.11 -1.82
C ARG A 70 -8.10 5.04 -1.56
N SER A 71 -8.55 3.84 -1.22
CA SER A 71 -7.71 2.66 -1.00
C SER A 71 -8.56 1.41 -1.03
N GLY A 72 -7.94 0.25 -1.20
CA GLY A 72 -8.61 -1.02 -0.97
C GLY A 72 -7.65 -2.09 -0.50
N GLY A 73 -8.18 -3.29 -0.31
CA GLY A 73 -7.44 -4.43 0.19
C GLY A 73 -8.32 -5.67 0.29
N TYR A 74 -7.92 -6.58 1.15
CA TYR A 74 -8.62 -7.85 1.33
C TYR A 74 -8.44 -8.41 2.74
N SER A 75 -9.32 -9.33 3.11
CA SER A 75 -9.12 -10.27 4.23
C SER A 75 -9.29 -11.69 3.71
N THR A 76 -8.62 -12.67 4.34
CA THR A 76 -8.76 -14.09 4.01
C THR A 76 -9.23 -14.89 5.22
N THR A 77 -10.03 -15.92 4.97
CA THR A 77 -10.56 -16.83 5.98
C THR A 77 -10.62 -18.27 5.45
N HIS A 78 -10.91 -19.24 6.33
CA HIS A 78 -11.10 -20.65 5.94
C HIS A 78 -9.97 -21.22 5.07
N TRP A 79 -8.73 -20.98 5.49
CA TRP A 79 -7.53 -21.48 4.79
C TRP A 79 -7.45 -23.01 4.82
N ASP A 80 -7.02 -23.62 3.72
CA ASP A 80 -6.64 -25.03 3.74
C ASP A 80 -5.33 -25.23 4.51
N ARG A 81 -5.08 -26.47 4.90
CA ARG A 81 -3.79 -26.89 5.46
C ARG A 81 -3.16 -27.98 4.60
N ALA A 82 -1.85 -27.90 4.44
CA ALA A 82 -1.07 -28.98 3.86
C ALA A 82 -0.95 -30.16 4.86
N PRO A 83 -0.63 -31.38 4.39
CA PRO A 83 -0.19 -32.45 5.27
C PRO A 83 0.97 -31.95 6.17
N GLY A 84 0.84 -32.13 7.49
CA GLY A 84 1.78 -31.53 8.46
C GLY A 84 1.32 -30.21 9.07
N GLY A 85 0.15 -29.69 8.68
CA GLY A 85 -0.57 -28.63 9.42
C GLY A 85 -0.23 -27.19 9.04
N ALA A 86 0.72 -26.97 8.14
CA ALA A 86 1.05 -25.65 7.59
C ALA A 86 -0.13 -25.08 6.80
N LEU A 87 -0.37 -23.76 6.92
CA LEU A 87 -1.38 -23.09 6.11
C LEU A 87 -0.99 -23.16 4.63
N ARG A 88 -1.96 -23.52 3.80
CA ARG A 88 -1.82 -23.55 2.35
C ARG A 88 -2.83 -22.55 1.79
N TYR A 89 -2.36 -21.34 1.50
CA TYR A 89 -3.12 -20.34 0.76
C TYR A 89 -2.16 -19.34 0.11
N THR A 90 -2.63 -18.71 -0.96
CA THR A 90 -1.89 -17.63 -1.63
C THR A 90 -2.87 -16.57 -2.08
N VAL A 91 -2.56 -15.30 -1.83
CA VAL A 91 -3.29 -14.18 -2.45
C VAL A 91 -2.73 -14.01 -3.85
N LEU A 92 -3.59 -14.18 -4.85
CA LEU A 92 -3.21 -14.17 -6.26
C LEU A 92 -3.24 -12.74 -6.83
N ALA A 93 -4.19 -11.92 -6.37
CA ALA A 93 -4.37 -10.56 -6.83
C ALA A 93 -5.10 -9.70 -5.80
N SER A 94 -4.76 -8.42 -5.76
CA SER A 94 -5.44 -7.38 -5.00
C SER A 94 -5.18 -6.03 -5.67
N HIS A 95 -6.17 -5.45 -6.35
CA HIS A 95 -5.97 -4.24 -7.13
C HIS A 95 -7.28 -3.45 -7.34
N PRO A 96 -7.20 -2.16 -7.70
CA PRO A 96 -8.36 -1.40 -8.15
C PRO A 96 -9.01 -2.06 -9.38
N LEU A 97 -10.32 -1.91 -9.53
CA LEU A 97 -11.03 -2.32 -10.74
C LEU A 97 -12.09 -1.29 -11.13
N VAL A 98 -12.47 -1.28 -12.41
CA VAL A 98 -13.60 -0.48 -12.92
C VAL A 98 -14.68 -1.44 -13.41
N GLY A 99 -15.90 -1.27 -12.90
CA GLY A 99 -17.06 -2.07 -13.25
C GLY A 99 -17.59 -1.74 -14.65
N PRO A 100 -18.46 -2.58 -15.22
CA PRO A 100 -19.07 -2.33 -16.53
C PRO A 100 -19.96 -1.08 -16.53
N ASP A 101 -20.41 -0.62 -15.36
CA ASP A 101 -21.18 0.60 -15.14
C ASP A 101 -20.29 1.83 -14.85
N GLY A 102 -18.97 1.71 -15.01
CA GLY A 102 -18.00 2.77 -14.78
C GLY A 102 -17.66 3.01 -13.30
N ARG A 103 -18.24 2.26 -12.37
CA ARG A 103 -17.92 2.42 -10.94
C ARG A 103 -16.56 1.85 -10.61
N GLU A 104 -15.76 2.63 -9.89
CA GLU A 104 -14.49 2.16 -9.34
C GLU A 104 -14.71 1.28 -8.11
N GLY A 105 -13.79 0.35 -7.88
CA GLY A 105 -13.87 -0.63 -6.81
C GLY A 105 -12.56 -1.33 -6.54
N TRP A 106 -12.62 -2.42 -5.76
CA TRP A 106 -11.48 -3.25 -5.43
C TRP A 106 -11.74 -4.72 -5.72
N TYR A 107 -10.74 -5.37 -6.31
CA TYR A 107 -10.73 -6.77 -6.69
C TYR A 107 -9.76 -7.51 -5.78
N ALA A 108 -10.15 -8.70 -5.33
CA ALA A 108 -9.22 -9.61 -4.69
C ALA A 108 -9.50 -11.06 -5.07
N SER A 109 -8.44 -11.86 -5.18
CA SER A 109 -8.55 -13.32 -5.36
C SER A 109 -7.47 -14.07 -4.59
N ALA A 110 -7.79 -15.26 -4.10
CA ALA A 110 -6.85 -16.16 -3.44
C ALA A 110 -7.04 -17.61 -3.88
N SER A 111 -6.00 -18.43 -3.77
CA SER A 111 -6.10 -19.88 -3.82
C SER A 111 -6.16 -20.46 -2.41
N HIS A 112 -6.94 -21.54 -2.24
CA HIS A 112 -7.06 -22.30 -1.00
C HIS A 112 -7.49 -21.50 0.25
N ALA A 113 -8.10 -20.34 0.06
CA ALA A 113 -8.73 -19.56 1.12
C ALA A 113 -10.01 -18.92 0.58
N GLU A 114 -10.92 -18.57 1.46
CA GLU A 114 -11.96 -17.60 1.15
C GLU A 114 -11.38 -16.19 1.24
N ILE A 115 -11.87 -15.28 0.40
CA ILE A 115 -11.37 -13.91 0.34
C ILE A 115 -12.51 -12.91 0.31
N THR A 116 -12.35 -11.80 1.03
CA THR A 116 -13.30 -10.67 1.00
C THR A 116 -12.53 -9.43 0.58
N ALA A 117 -12.98 -8.76 -0.48
CA ALA A 117 -12.42 -7.50 -0.93
C ALA A 117 -12.97 -6.34 -0.09
N HIS A 118 -12.11 -5.36 0.18
CA HIS A 118 -12.45 -4.17 0.95
C HIS A 118 -12.07 -2.92 0.16
N VAL A 119 -12.88 -1.87 0.29
CA VAL A 119 -12.62 -0.58 -0.33
C VAL A 119 -13.00 0.56 0.60
N LEU A 120 -12.22 1.63 0.55
CA LEU A 120 -12.49 2.88 1.22
C LEU A 120 -12.88 3.91 0.16
N CYS A 121 -14.13 4.34 0.22
CA CYS A 121 -14.71 5.32 -0.69
C CYS A 121 -14.78 6.67 0.01
N ALA A 122 -14.59 7.77 -0.71
CA ALA A 122 -14.86 9.11 -0.20
C ALA A 122 -15.54 9.97 -1.26
N PRO A 123 -16.28 11.03 -0.88
CA PRO A 123 -16.92 11.91 -1.84
C PRO A 123 -15.94 12.41 -2.89
N SER A 124 -16.41 12.46 -4.14
CA SER A 124 -15.61 13.01 -5.22
C SER A 124 -15.48 14.52 -5.05
N PRO A 125 -14.26 15.10 -5.13
CA PRO A 125 -14.04 16.53 -4.92
C PRO A 125 -14.72 17.41 -5.99
N ASP A 126 -15.14 16.83 -7.12
CA ASP A 126 -15.73 17.54 -8.25
C ASP A 126 -17.27 17.69 -8.14
N ILE A 127 -17.89 17.20 -7.06
CA ILE A 127 -19.36 17.25 -6.82
C ILE A 127 -19.69 18.15 -5.60
N ALA A 128 -18.72 18.88 -5.05
CA ALA A 128 -18.89 19.80 -3.92
C ALA A 128 -19.29 21.22 -4.34
#